data_AF-I3VWS2-F1
#
_entry.id   AF-I3VWS2-F1
#
_cell.length_a   1.000
_cell.length_b   1.000
_cell.length_c   1.000
_cell.angle_alpha   90.00
_cell.angle_beta   90.00
_cell.angle_gamma   90.00
#
_symmetry.space_group_name_H-M   'P 1'
#
loop_
_entity.id
_entity.type
_entity.pdbx_description
1 polymer ?
#
loop_
_entity_poly.entity_id
_entity_poly.type
_entity_poly.pdbx_seq_one_letter_code
_entity_poly.pdbx_strand_id
1 'polypeptide(L)' 'MTKIDQQIEALKWQLAHDTNDKDRAIHWQALKILRDIKNGKCTYQILYTLAKRGFCNGETKRIG' A
#
# COMPACT_ATOMS: atom_id res chain seq x y z
N MET A 1 5.81 -17.33 -4.07
CA MET A 1 5.13 -16.06 -4.41
C MET A 1 4.43 -15.56 -3.16
N THR A 2 4.74 -14.36 -2.68
CA THR A 2 4.14 -13.85 -1.43
C THR A 2 2.78 -13.19 -1.71
N LYS A 3 1.94 -13.03 -0.68
CA LYS A 3 0.66 -12.30 -0.81
C LYS A 3 0.85 -10.87 -1.34
N ILE A 4 1.95 -10.20 -0.95
CA ILE A 4 2.29 -8.86 -1.41
C ILE A 4 2.65 -8.86 -2.90
N ASP A 5 3.37 -9.88 -3.39
CA ASP A 5 3.68 -9.99 -4.82
C ASP A 5 2.42 -10.13 -5.67
N GLN A 6 1.45 -10.94 -5.21
CA GLN A 6 0.16 -11.10 -5.88
C GLN A 6 -0.62 -9.77 -5.94
N GLN A 7 -0.62 -9.00 -4.86
CA GLN A 7 -1.28 -7.69 -4.79
C GLN A 7 -0.59 -6.66 -5.70
N ILE A 8 0.74 -6.69 -5.80
CA ILE A 8 1.51 -5.83 -6.72
C ILE A 8 1.14 -6.13 -8.17
N GLU A 9 1.07 -7.40 -8.58
CA GLU A 9 0.69 -7.77 -9.94
C GLU A 9 -0.77 -7.41 -10.25
N ALA A 10 -1.69 -7.63 -9.30
CA ALA A 10 -3.09 -7.22 -9.46
C ALA A 10 -3.22 -5.69 -9.67
N LEU A 11 -2.51 -4.89 -8.88
CA LEU A 11 -2.54 -3.42 -9.02
C LEU A 11 -1.91 -2.94 -10.33
N LYS A 12 -0.87 -3.61 -10.84
CA LYS A 12 -0.32 -3.32 -12.17
C LYS A 12 -1.34 -3.59 -13.27
N TRP A 13 -2.06 -4.71 -13.18
CA TRP A 13 -3.11 -5.04 -14.13
C TRP A 13 -4.24 -4.00 -14.10
N GLN A 14 -4.67 -3.60 -12.90
CA GLN A 14 -5.67 -2.55 -12.70
C GLN A 14 -5.22 -1.23 -13.35
N LEU A 15 -4.01 -0.75 -13.04
CA LEU A 15 -3.47 0.48 -13.64
C LEU A 15 -3.42 0.47 -15.17
N ALA A 16 -3.25 -0.70 -15.78
CA ALA A 16 -3.22 -0.85 -17.24
C ALA A 16 -4.60 -0.85 -17.89
N HIS A 17 -5.65 -1.25 -17.17
CA HIS A 17 -7.02 -1.37 -17.67
C HIS A 17 -7.98 -0.31 -17.13
N ASP A 18 -7.54 0.46 -16.13
CA ASP A 18 -8.37 1.46 -15.48
C ASP A 18 -8.47 2.72 -16.34
N THR A 19 -9.71 3.11 -16.63
CA THR A 19 -10.05 4.26 -17.47
C THR A 19 -10.43 5.48 -16.64
N ASN A 20 -10.58 5.32 -15.32
CA ASN A 20 -10.89 6.41 -14.41
C ASN A 20 -9.60 6.98 -13.79
N ASP A 21 -9.33 8.26 -14.06
CA ASP A 21 -8.15 8.96 -13.54
C ASP A 21 -8.07 8.98 -12.01
N LYS A 22 -9.21 9.04 -11.31
CA LYS A 22 -9.24 9.06 -9.85
C LYS A 22 -8.85 7.71 -9.27
N ASP A 23 -9.37 6.64 -9.84
CA ASP A 23 -9.09 5.27 -9.38
C ASP A 23 -7.64 4.88 -9.73
N ARG A 24 -7.17 5.27 -10.91
CA ARG A 24 -5.77 5.14 -11.32
C ARG A 24 -4.80 5.79 -10.33
N ALA A 25 -5.14 6.98 -9.83
CA ALA A 25 -4.32 7.64 -8.81
C ALA A 25 -4.30 6.87 -7.47
N ILE A 26 -5.42 6.28 -7.06
CA ILE A 26 -5.52 5.45 -5.86
C ILE A 26 -4.71 4.16 -6.02
N HIS A 27 -4.84 3.47 -7.15
CA HIS A 27 -4.07 2.25 -7.44
C HIS A 27 -2.57 2.52 -7.51
N TRP A 28 -2.15 3.67 -8.05
CA TRP A 28 -0.75 4.06 -8.10
C TRP A 28 -0.18 4.30 -6.69
N GLN A 29 -0.94 4.98 -5.83
CA GLN A 29 -0.55 5.16 -4.43
C GLN A 29 -0.45 3.82 -3.69
N ALA A 30 -1.43 2.93 -3.86
CA ALA A 30 -1.42 1.60 -3.25
C ALA A 30 -0.23 0.77 -3.71
N LEU A 31 0.10 0.80 -5.00
CA LEU A 31 1.25 0.09 -5.58
C LEU A 31 2.57 0.58 -4.98
N LYS A 32 2.73 1.88 -4.81
CA LYS A 32 3.91 2.48 -4.18
C LYS A 32 4.08 2.01 -2.73
N ILE A 33 2.99 2.03 -1.96
CA ILE A 33 2.97 1.58 -0.55
C ILE A 33 3.39 0.10 -0.45
N LEU A 34 2.81 -0.77 -1.27
CA LEU A 34 3.14 -2.21 -1.23
C LEU A 34 4.58 -2.50 -1.64
N ARG A 35 5.14 -1.74 -2.59
CA ARG A 35 6.56 -1.83 -2.95
C ARG A 35 7.47 -1.38 -1.81
N ASP A 36 7.11 -0.29 -1.13
CA ASP A 36 7.88 0.20 0.02
C ASP A 36 7.86 -0.82 1.16
N ILE A 37 6.69 -1.39 1.49
CA ILE A 37 6.55 -2.48 2.47
C ILE A 37 7.40 -3.70 2.07
N LYS A 38 7.31 -4.14 0.80
CA LYS A 38 8.11 -5.26 0.29
C LYS A 38 9.61 -5.04 0.45
N ASN A 39 10.07 -3.80 0.30
CA ASN A 39 11.47 -3.41 0.44
C ASN A 39 11.86 -3.09 1.90
N GLY A 40 11.00 -3.36 2.88
CA GLY A 40 11.26 -3.06 4.30
C GLY A 40 11.24 -1.56 4.62
N LYS A 41 10.80 -0.70 3.70
CA LYS A 41 10.64 0.73 3.89
C LYS A 41 9.26 1.02 4.49
N CYS A 42 9.13 0.86 5.81
CA CYS A 42 7.99 1.44 6.53
C CYS A 42 8.18 2.96 6.63
N THR A 43 7.78 3.70 5.59
CA THR A 43 7.83 5.15 5.64
C THR A 43 6.72 5.69 6.55
N TYR A 44 7.05 6.69 7.37
CA TYR A 44 6.12 7.39 8.26
C TYR A 44 4.86 7.89 7.54
N GLN A 45 4.96 8.16 6.22
CA GLN A 45 3.84 8.48 5.34
C GLN A 45 2.75 7.39 5.27
N ILE A 46 3.13 6.10 5.30
CA ILE A 46 2.20 4.97 5.27
C ILE A 46 1.39 4.93 6.57
N LEU A 47 2.08 5.05 7.71
CA LEU A 47 1.45 5.13 9.04
C LEU A 47 0.49 6.33 9.13
N TYR A 48 0.91 7.50 8.65
CA TYR A 48 0.07 8.70 8.64
C TYR A 48 -1.18 8.57 7.75
N THR A 49 -1.04 7.95 6.58
CA THR A 49 -2.14 7.78 5.61
C THR A 49 -3.14 6.72 6.08
N LEU A 50 -2.67 5.64 6.70
CA LEU A 50 -3.54 4.61 7.30
C LEU A 50 -4.22 5.14 8.58
N ALA A 51 -3.49 5.89 9.43
CA ALA A 51 -4.05 6.52 10.63
C ALA A 51 -5.16 7.53 10.31
N LYS A 52 -5.02 8.33 9.24
CA LYS A 52 -6.08 9.27 8.82
C LYS A 52 -7.32 8.60 8.22
N ARG A 53 -7.18 7.38 7.68
CA ARG A 53 -8.29 6.62 7.06
C ARG A 53 -8.99 5.68 8.05
N GLY A 54 -8.70 5.78 9.36
CA GLY A 54 -9.37 4.99 10.39
C GLY A 54 -8.96 3.52 10.44
N PHE A 55 -7.88 3.13 9.74
CA PHE A 55 -7.24 1.83 9.92
C PHE A 55 -6.33 1.87 11.16
N CYS A 56 -6.92 2.14 12.32
CA CYS A 56 -6.29 1.84 13.59
C CYS A 56 -6.45 0.35 13.83
N ASN A 57 -5.36 -0.41 13.81
CA ASN A 57 -5.32 -1.63 14.60
C ASN A 57 -3.90 -1.93 15.08
N GLY A 58 -3.78 -2.13 16.39
CA GLY A 58 -2.75 -2.97 17.00
C GLY A 58 -1.39 -2.31 17.23
N GLU A 59 -1.19 -1.85 18.45
CA GLU A 59 0.05 -1.93 19.23
C GLU A 59 1.37 -2.13 18.45
N THR A 60 2.10 -1.07 18.14
CA THR A 60 3.56 -1.16 18.11
C THR A 60 4.08 -1.22 19.54
N LYS A 61 4.03 -2.41 20.17
CA LYS A 61 4.88 -2.72 21.32
C LYS A 61 6.31 -2.90 20.79
N ARG A 62 7.13 -1.87 20.99
CA ARG A 62 8.59 -1.96 20.87
C ARG A 62 9.07 -2.96 21.93
N ILE A 63 9.61 -4.08 21.49
CA ILE A 63 10.36 -5.04 22.33
C ILE A 63 11.84 -4.70 22.10
N GLY A 64 12.58 -4.41 23.18
CA GLY A 64 14.03 -4.17 23.18
C GLY A 64 14.40 -2.73 23.47
#